data_AF-A0ABD7FR30-F1
#
_entry.id   AF-A0ABD7FR30-F1
#
_cell.length_a   1.000
_cell.length_b   1.000
_cell.length_c   1.000
_cell.angle_alpha   90.00
_cell.angle_beta   90.00
_cell.angle_gamma   90.00
#
_symmetry.space_group_name_H-M   'P 1'
#
loop_
_entity.id
_entity.type
_entity.pdbx_description
1 polymer ?
#
loop_
_entity_poly.entity_id
_entity_poly.type
_entity_poly.pdbx_seq_one_letter_code
_entity_poly.pdbx_strand_id
1 'polypeptide(L)'
;MQRMTRTLSVSALILCGLLPFTTQAADLVVNNNITHEDVLKAQQAWGEALIKISDTYQKQGIKAATELANQVLDQAYGYQQGAVLFKPTLASGKQTFRTDTEGALSYFVGNNKSYPQDSGFALKGWKESVFHTQIPRSKSGD
;
A
#
# COMPACT_ATOMS: atom_id res chain seq x y z
N MET A 1 -66.14 -14.95 48.12
CA MET A 1 -65.78 -15.69 49.35
C MET A 1 -65.18 -17.03 48.97
N GLN A 2 -64.61 -17.79 49.94
CA GLN A 2 -63.73 -18.95 49.75
C GLN A 2 -62.40 -18.63 49.04
N ARG A 3 -61.33 -19.40 49.28
CA ARG A 3 -60.61 -19.72 50.54
C ARG A 3 -59.29 -20.39 50.13
N MET A 4 -58.20 -20.17 50.86
CA MET A 4 -56.90 -20.77 50.56
C MET A 4 -56.89 -22.30 50.71
N THR A 5 -56.07 -22.96 49.89
CA THR A 5 -55.27 -24.13 50.31
C THR A 5 -53.82 -23.98 49.85
N ARG A 6 -52.89 -24.47 50.66
CA ARG A 6 -51.43 -24.56 50.43
C ARG A 6 -51.10 -26.05 50.09
N THR A 7 -49.90 -26.55 49.75
CA THR A 7 -48.48 -26.10 49.84
C THR A 7 -47.60 -27.15 49.08
N LEU A 8 -46.39 -26.78 48.58
CA LEU A 8 -45.19 -27.66 48.39
C LEU A 8 -45.31 -28.94 47.50
N SER A 9 -44.30 -29.50 46.80
CA SER A 9 -42.89 -29.21 46.43
C SER A 9 -42.60 -30.03 45.11
N VAL A 10 -41.44 -30.37 44.52
CA VAL A 10 -39.98 -30.40 44.83
C VAL A 10 -39.18 -30.08 43.52
N SER A 11 -37.90 -29.73 43.65
CA SER A 11 -36.91 -29.45 42.57
C SER A 11 -36.50 -30.67 41.71
N ALA A 12 -36.03 -30.43 40.47
CA ALA A 12 -34.96 -31.22 39.80
C ALA A 12 -34.37 -30.54 38.54
N LEU A 13 -33.01 -30.48 38.46
CA LEU A 13 -32.12 -30.55 37.27
C LEU A 13 -32.28 -29.54 36.09
N ILE A 14 -31.25 -28.79 35.62
CA ILE A 14 -30.01 -29.18 34.88
C ILE A 14 -30.34 -29.68 33.44
N LEU A 15 -29.81 -29.20 32.31
CA LEU A 15 -28.55 -28.49 31.96
C LEU A 15 -28.68 -27.56 30.71
N CYS A 16 -27.56 -27.00 30.24
CA CYS A 16 -27.23 -26.25 29.00
C CYS A 16 -28.23 -26.17 27.82
N GLY A 17 -28.25 -25.07 27.06
CA GLY A 17 -27.46 -23.84 27.24
C GLY A 17 -27.45 -22.90 26.04
N LEU A 18 -26.98 -21.67 26.24
CA LEU A 18 -26.61 -20.78 25.14
C LEU A 18 -25.32 -21.29 24.51
N LEU A 19 -25.33 -21.55 23.20
CA LEU A 19 -24.10 -21.62 22.43
C LEU A 19 -23.61 -20.19 22.21
N PRO A 20 -22.43 -19.78 22.74
CA PRO A 20 -21.77 -18.61 22.21
C PRO A 20 -21.36 -18.94 20.77
N PHE A 21 -22.00 -18.29 19.78
CA PHE A 21 -21.44 -18.23 18.43
C PHE A 21 -20.16 -17.39 18.51
N THR A 22 -19.05 -18.05 18.82
CA THR A 22 -17.72 -17.45 18.73
C THR A 22 -17.45 -17.16 17.27
N THR A 23 -17.67 -15.91 16.85
CA THR A 23 -17.37 -15.43 15.50
C THR A 23 -15.86 -15.48 15.29
N GLN A 24 -15.36 -16.65 14.89
CA GLN A 24 -13.94 -16.83 14.61
C GLN A 24 -13.63 -16.08 13.32
N ALA A 25 -13.08 -14.88 13.45
CA ALA A 25 -12.47 -14.18 12.35
C ALA A 25 -11.41 -15.12 11.74
N ALA A 26 -11.54 -15.39 10.43
CA ALA A 26 -10.52 -16.12 9.70
C ALA A 26 -9.30 -15.22 9.61
N ASP A 27 -8.29 -15.49 10.44
CA ASP A 27 -7.06 -14.71 10.46
C ASP A 27 -6.38 -14.83 9.10
N LEU A 28 -6.12 -13.68 8.46
CA LEU A 28 -5.64 -13.66 7.09
C LEU A 28 -4.17 -14.07 7.10
N VAL A 29 -3.89 -15.30 6.65
CA VAL A 29 -2.52 -15.79 6.45
C VAL A 29 -1.87 -15.03 5.29
N VAL A 30 -1.37 -13.83 5.58
CA VAL A 30 -0.61 -13.01 4.64
C VAL A 30 0.72 -13.71 4.39
N ASN A 31 0.90 -14.22 3.18
CA ASN A 31 2.16 -14.80 2.76
C ASN A 31 3.18 -13.68 2.49
N ASN A 32 4.07 -13.44 3.45
CA ASN A 32 5.09 -12.38 3.36
C ASN A 32 6.26 -12.73 2.42
N ASN A 33 6.28 -13.90 1.77
CA ASN A 33 7.32 -14.25 0.80
C ASN A 33 7.08 -13.55 -0.54
N ILE A 34 7.87 -12.51 -0.84
CA ILE A 34 7.94 -11.89 -2.16
C ILE A 34 8.59 -12.88 -3.15
N THR A 35 7.90 -13.21 -4.24
CA THR A 35 8.44 -14.08 -5.30
C THR A 35 9.18 -13.26 -6.38
N HIS A 36 9.94 -13.94 -7.24
CA HIS A 36 10.53 -13.31 -8.43
C HIS A 36 9.45 -12.75 -9.38
N GLU A 37 8.28 -13.39 -9.47
CA GLU A 37 7.17 -12.91 -10.31
C GLU A 37 6.59 -11.59 -9.76
N ASP A 38 6.49 -11.45 -8.43
CA ASP A 38 6.02 -10.21 -7.80
C ASP A 38 7.00 -9.05 -8.02
N VAL A 39 8.30 -9.31 -8.03
CA VAL A 39 9.33 -8.32 -8.38
C VAL A 39 9.18 -7.86 -9.83
N LEU A 40 8.96 -8.78 -10.79
CA LEU A 40 8.75 -8.43 -12.19
C LEU A 40 7.45 -7.63 -12.40
N LYS A 41 6.36 -8.04 -11.72
CA LYS A 41 5.07 -7.29 -11.72
C LYS A 41 5.24 -5.88 -11.16
N ALA A 42 5.95 -5.72 -10.04
CA ALA A 42 6.20 -4.42 -9.42
C ALA A 42 7.06 -3.51 -10.32
N GLN A 43 8.08 -4.06 -10.98
CA GLN A 43 8.89 -3.34 -11.97
C GLN A 43 8.04 -2.85 -13.15
N GLN A 44 7.27 -3.75 -13.78
CA GLN A 44 6.40 -3.41 -14.91
C GLN A 44 5.38 -2.33 -14.51
N ALA A 45 4.66 -2.52 -13.41
CA ALA A 45 3.65 -1.57 -12.93
C ALA A 45 4.23 -0.19 -12.63
N TRP A 46 5.45 -0.11 -12.07
CA TRP A 46 6.13 1.17 -11.81
C TRP A 46 6.53 1.88 -13.12
N GLY A 47 7.02 1.13 -14.11
CA GLY A 47 7.37 1.67 -15.43
C GLY A 47 6.15 2.18 -16.21
N GLU A 48 5.09 1.37 -16.27
CA GLU A 48 3.82 1.76 -16.86
C GLU A 48 3.20 2.98 -16.16
N ALA A 49 3.26 3.04 -14.83
CA ALA A 49 2.78 4.18 -14.06
C ALA A 49 3.56 5.48 -14.37
N LEU A 50 4.89 5.41 -14.50
CA LEU A 50 5.73 6.55 -14.87
C LEU A 50 5.33 7.12 -16.25
N ILE A 51 5.15 6.23 -17.25
CA ILE A 51 4.70 6.60 -18.60
C ILE A 51 3.27 7.16 -18.55
N LYS A 52 2.38 6.57 -17.76
CA LYS A 52 0.98 7.00 -17.62
C LYS A 52 0.86 8.39 -16.97
N ILE A 53 1.71 8.73 -15.99
CA ILE A 53 1.77 10.08 -15.41
C ILE A 53 2.29 11.09 -16.44
N SER A 54 3.36 10.75 -17.17
CA SER A 54 3.90 11.53 -18.30
C SER A 54 2.83 11.86 -19.34
N ASP A 55 2.10 10.84 -19.83
CA ASP A 55 1.05 10.99 -20.82
C ASP A 55 -0.19 11.73 -20.28
N THR A 56 -0.54 11.54 -19.00
CA THR A 56 -1.64 12.27 -18.35
C THR A 56 -1.31 13.75 -18.23
N TYR A 57 -0.08 14.11 -17.87
CA TYR A 57 0.38 15.49 -17.86
C TYR A 57 0.30 16.14 -19.24
N GLN A 58 0.77 15.46 -20.28
CA GLN A 58 0.73 15.96 -21.66
C GLN A 58 -0.69 16.14 -22.21
N LYS A 59 -1.68 15.36 -21.74
CA LYS A 59 -3.06 15.36 -22.26
C LYS A 59 -4.06 16.12 -21.38
N GLN A 60 -3.79 16.24 -20.08
CA GLN A 60 -4.76 16.72 -19.06
C GLN A 60 -4.14 17.71 -18.05
N GLY A 61 -2.84 17.99 -18.15
CA GLY A 61 -2.15 18.98 -17.32
C GLY A 61 -1.83 18.54 -15.89
N ILE A 62 -1.28 19.48 -15.11
CA ILE A 62 -0.65 19.21 -13.82
C ILE A 62 -1.60 18.61 -12.76
N LYS A 63 -2.88 19.02 -12.73
CA LYS A 63 -3.85 18.55 -11.74
C LYS A 63 -4.09 17.04 -11.86
N ALA A 64 -4.47 16.58 -13.05
CA ALA A 64 -4.72 15.15 -13.31
C ALA A 64 -3.45 14.30 -13.14
N ALA A 65 -2.28 14.83 -13.54
CA ALA A 65 -1.00 14.17 -13.31
C ALA A 65 -0.65 14.03 -11.81
N THR A 66 -0.96 15.05 -10.99
CA THR A 66 -0.76 15.03 -9.54
C THR A 66 -1.68 14.02 -8.86
N GLU A 67 -2.96 14.01 -9.25
CA GLU A 67 -3.96 13.07 -8.72
C GLU A 67 -3.59 11.61 -9.04
N LEU A 68 -3.17 11.32 -10.27
CA LEU A 68 -2.66 10.01 -10.65
C LEU A 68 -1.35 9.66 -9.94
N ALA A 69 -0.42 10.62 -9.79
CA ALA A 69 0.85 10.37 -9.11
C ALA A 69 0.66 10.04 -7.62
N ASN A 70 -0.31 10.65 -6.93
CA ASN A 70 -0.63 10.28 -5.55
C ASN A 70 -1.15 8.84 -5.47
N GLN A 71 -2.10 8.46 -6.34
CA GLN A 71 -2.63 7.09 -6.42
C GLN A 71 -1.53 6.04 -6.69
N VAL A 72 -0.56 6.38 -7.54
CA VAL A 72 0.61 5.54 -7.81
C VAL A 72 1.53 5.43 -6.59
N LEU A 73 1.71 6.52 -5.83
CA LEU A 73 2.50 6.48 -4.59
C LEU A 73 1.83 5.64 -3.51
N ASP A 74 0.51 5.78 -3.33
CA ASP A 74 -0.28 5.00 -2.36
C ASP A 74 -0.27 3.49 -2.66
N GLN A 75 -0.11 3.12 -3.94
CA GLN A 75 -0.03 1.73 -4.40
C GLN A 75 1.39 1.16 -4.34
N ALA A 76 2.40 1.96 -4.69
CA ALA A 76 3.79 1.49 -4.84
C ALA A 76 4.66 1.63 -3.58
N TYR A 77 4.22 2.41 -2.57
CA TYR A 77 5.01 2.67 -1.36
C TYR A 77 4.14 2.55 -0.10
N GLY A 78 4.60 1.73 0.86
CA GLY A 78 3.91 1.43 2.11
C GLY A 78 3.89 2.57 3.14
N TYR A 79 3.55 3.80 2.77
CA TYR A 79 3.44 4.94 3.73
C TYR A 79 2.43 4.69 4.85
N GLN A 80 1.42 3.84 4.61
CA GLN A 80 0.45 3.39 5.63
C GLN A 80 1.00 2.27 6.55
N GLN A 81 2.18 1.73 6.25
CA GLN A 81 2.82 0.62 6.98
C GLN A 81 4.03 1.09 7.81
N GLY A 82 4.57 2.28 7.54
CA GLY A 82 5.68 2.87 8.26
C GLY A 82 6.38 3.99 7.48
N ALA A 83 7.49 4.49 8.03
CA ALA A 83 8.31 5.50 7.35
C ALA A 83 9.04 4.88 6.15
N VAL A 84 8.85 5.46 4.96
CA VAL A 84 9.52 5.05 3.72
C VAL A 84 10.74 5.94 3.50
N LEU A 85 11.93 5.36 3.32
CA LEU A 85 13.14 6.11 2.99
C LEU A 85 13.26 6.36 1.48
N PHE A 86 12.33 7.14 0.91
CA PHE A 86 12.35 7.44 -0.51
C PHE A 86 13.52 8.38 -0.84
N LYS A 87 14.45 7.95 -1.69
CA LYS A 87 15.65 8.70 -2.05
C LYS A 87 15.64 9.13 -3.53
N PRO A 88 15.11 10.32 -3.88
CA PRO A 88 15.18 10.88 -5.23
C PRO A 88 16.55 10.75 -5.91
N THR A 89 16.58 10.58 -7.23
CA THR A 89 17.83 10.54 -8.00
C THR A 89 18.49 11.92 -8.14
N LEU A 90 17.72 13.00 -7.94
CA LEU A 90 18.15 14.39 -8.18
C LEU A 90 18.20 15.27 -6.93
N ALA A 91 17.88 14.75 -5.73
CA ALA A 91 17.90 15.51 -4.48
C ALA A 91 19.21 15.32 -3.68
N SER A 92 19.59 16.34 -2.91
CA SER A 92 20.86 16.38 -2.17
C SER A 92 20.73 17.08 -0.80
N GLY A 93 21.78 16.98 0.03
CA GLY A 93 21.86 17.62 1.34
C GLY A 93 20.76 17.19 2.30
N LYS A 94 20.17 18.16 3.02
CA LYS A 94 19.04 17.92 3.95
C LYS A 94 17.80 17.31 3.28
N GLN A 95 17.76 17.28 1.96
CA GLN A 95 16.62 16.85 1.15
C GLN A 95 16.89 15.55 0.37
N THR A 96 18.03 14.87 0.58
CA THR A 96 18.37 13.58 -0.07
C THR A 96 17.33 12.48 0.15
N PHE A 97 16.65 12.48 1.29
CA PHE A 97 15.56 11.55 1.60
C PHE A 97 14.24 12.31 1.75
N ARG A 98 13.14 11.66 1.38
CA ARG A 98 11.75 12.02 1.65
C ARG A 98 11.18 10.91 2.52
N THR A 99 10.50 11.28 3.60
CA THR A 99 9.95 10.33 4.60
C THR A 99 8.43 10.17 4.52
N ASP A 100 7.79 10.93 3.62
CA ASP A 100 6.36 11.14 3.49
C ASP A 100 5.94 11.20 2.01
N THR A 101 4.64 11.01 1.77
CA THR A 101 4.05 11.05 0.43
C THR A 101 4.21 12.43 -0.22
N GLU A 102 4.23 13.52 0.55
CA GLU A 102 4.36 14.89 0.01
C GLU A 102 5.71 15.10 -0.70
N GLY A 103 6.81 14.71 -0.05
CA GLY A 103 8.16 14.83 -0.60
C GLY A 103 8.42 13.88 -1.78
N ALA A 104 7.79 12.71 -1.79
CA ALA A 104 7.83 11.81 -2.95
C ALA A 104 6.96 12.32 -4.11
N LEU A 105 5.76 12.81 -3.85
CA LEU A 105 4.86 13.41 -4.85
C LEU A 105 5.52 14.62 -5.51
N SER A 106 6.15 15.47 -4.70
CA SER A 106 6.99 16.57 -5.19
C SER A 106 8.07 16.07 -6.16
N TYR A 107 8.83 15.03 -5.84
CA TYR A 107 9.82 14.53 -6.79
C TYR A 107 9.18 14.02 -8.11
N PHE A 108 8.01 13.39 -8.04
CA PHE A 108 7.30 12.88 -9.22
C PHE A 108 6.72 13.99 -10.11
N VAL A 109 6.01 14.98 -9.55
CA VAL A 109 5.25 16.00 -10.33
C VAL A 109 5.64 17.47 -10.07
N GLY A 110 6.54 17.73 -9.13
CA GLY A 110 7.03 19.06 -8.79
C GLY A 110 5.96 19.94 -8.13
N ASN A 111 5.98 21.23 -8.46
CA ASN A 111 4.97 22.22 -8.06
C ASN A 111 4.75 22.38 -6.54
N ASN A 112 5.71 21.97 -5.71
CA ASN A 112 5.64 22.09 -4.25
C ASN A 112 6.64 23.14 -3.71
N LYS A 113 6.13 24.09 -2.90
CA LYS A 113 6.92 25.16 -2.27
C LYS A 113 7.92 24.67 -1.20
N SER A 114 7.64 23.53 -0.56
CA SER A 114 8.56 22.85 0.38
C SER A 114 9.81 22.31 -0.32
N TYR A 115 9.73 22.10 -1.64
CA TYR A 115 10.69 21.34 -2.43
C TYR A 115 10.98 22.02 -3.79
N PRO A 116 11.38 23.30 -3.83
CA PRO A 116 11.38 24.13 -5.05
C PRO A 116 12.43 23.74 -6.11
N GLN A 117 13.20 22.68 -5.89
CA GLN A 117 14.14 22.10 -6.84
C GLN A 117 13.55 20.92 -7.62
N ASP A 118 12.41 20.36 -7.16
CA ASP A 118 11.75 19.25 -7.83
C ASP A 118 10.96 19.76 -9.05
N SER A 119 11.47 19.45 -10.23
CA SER A 119 10.89 19.83 -11.53
C SER A 119 9.90 18.79 -12.10
N GLY A 120 9.49 17.81 -11.29
CA GLY A 120 8.61 16.72 -11.69
C GLY A 120 9.31 15.68 -12.57
N PHE A 121 9.94 14.68 -11.96
CA PHE A 121 10.64 13.60 -12.66
C PHE A 121 9.74 12.85 -13.66
N ALA A 122 8.49 12.58 -13.30
CA ALA A 122 7.53 11.87 -14.15
C ALA A 122 6.99 12.72 -15.31
N LEU A 123 7.14 14.05 -15.25
CA LEU A 123 6.62 14.97 -16.27
C LEU A 123 7.53 15.09 -17.51
N LYS A 124 8.68 14.42 -17.51
CA LYS A 124 9.75 14.54 -18.53
C LYS A 124 9.46 13.87 -19.88
N GLY A 125 8.20 13.53 -20.16
CA GLY A 125 7.79 13.01 -21.46
C GLY A 125 8.18 11.56 -21.74
N TRP A 126 8.38 10.74 -20.71
CA TRP A 126 8.65 9.30 -20.81
C TRP A 126 7.68 8.58 -21.75
N LYS A 127 8.20 7.63 -22.54
CA LYS A 127 7.45 6.79 -23.50
C LYS A 127 7.74 5.30 -23.41
N GLU A 128 8.85 4.91 -22.78
CA GLU A 128 9.29 3.52 -22.64
C GLU A 128 10.04 3.36 -21.29
N SER A 129 10.01 2.15 -20.75
CA SER A 129 10.75 1.76 -19.54
C SER A 129 11.18 0.29 -19.65
N VAL A 130 12.50 0.03 -19.56
CA VAL A 130 13.07 -1.32 -19.70
C VAL A 130 13.82 -1.70 -18.42
N PHE A 131 13.49 -2.85 -17.85
CA PHE A 131 14.12 -3.38 -16.64
C PHE A 131 15.06 -4.54 -16.95
N HIS A 132 16.23 -4.55 -16.31
CA HIS A 132 17.25 -5.57 -16.46
C HIS A 132 17.51 -6.25 -15.11
N THR A 133 16.67 -7.21 -14.75
CA THR A 133 16.81 -7.98 -13.50
C THR A 133 17.94 -8.99 -13.64
N GLN A 134 19.05 -8.76 -12.91
CA GLN A 134 20.13 -9.72 -12.80
C GLN A 134 19.68 -10.90 -11.93
N ILE A 135 19.24 -11.99 -12.57
CA ILE A 135 19.06 -13.27 -11.89
C ILE A 135 20.43 -13.69 -11.32
N PRO A 136 20.57 -13.95 -10.01
CA PRO A 136 21.81 -14.45 -9.46
C PRO A 136 22.18 -15.76 -10.16
N ARG A 137 23.41 -15.86 -10.66
CA ARG A 137 23.91 -17.15 -11.18
C ARG A 137 23.77 -18.16 -10.07
N SER A 138 23.05 -19.26 -10.33
CA SER A 138 23.19 -20.47 -9.52
C SER A 138 24.67 -20.79 -9.45
N LYS A 139 25.21 -20.97 -8.23
CA LYS A 139 26.54 -21.55 -8.11
C LYS A 139 26.47 -22.94 -8.75
N SER A 140 27.18 -23.13 -9.86
CA SER A 140 27.59 -24.47 -10.26
C SER A 140 28.29 -25.11 -9.07
N GLY A 141 27.96 -26.37 -8.78
CA GLY A 141 28.66 -27.11 -7.74
C GLY A 141 30.05 -27.46 -8.25
N ASP A 142 31.06 -26.86 -7.60
CA ASP A 142 32.45 -27.31 -7.60
C ASP A 142 32.71 -28.08 -6.28
#